data_AF-A0A7J5TS31-F1
#
_entry.id   AF-A0A7J5TS31-F1
#
_cell.length_a   1.000
_cell.length_b   1.000
_cell.length_c   1.000
_cell.angle_alpha   90.00
_cell.angle_beta   90.00
_cell.angle_gamma   90.00
#
_symmetry.space_group_name_H-M   'P 1'
#
loop_
_entity.id
_entity.type
_entity.pdbx_description
1 polymer ?
#
loop_
_entity_poly.entity_id
_entity_poly.type
_entity_poly.pdbx_seq_one_letter_code
_entity_poly.pdbx_strand_id
1 'polypeptide(L)' 'MLSLAVTGAEHVEKHRLRLSFSDGASQLVHFGPFLHNHPHPQHNKYRRLANFNWHQFLFL' A
#
# COMPACT_ATOMS: atom_id res chain seq x y z
N MET A 1 4.19 24.00 -9.03
CA MET A 1 3.56 23.16 -7.98
C MET A 1 4.35 21.88 -7.87
N LEU A 2 4.93 21.58 -6.69
CA LEU A 2 5.49 20.25 -6.41
C LEU A 2 4.32 19.34 -6.02
N SER A 3 3.98 18.37 -6.87
CA SER A 3 2.95 17.39 -6.58
C SER A 3 3.48 16.39 -5.55
N LEU A 4 2.71 16.13 -4.50
CA LEU A 4 2.97 15.00 -3.61
C LEU A 4 2.73 13.70 -4.39
N ALA A 5 3.72 12.83 -4.45
CA ALA A 5 3.66 11.57 -5.18
C ALA A 5 4.33 10.47 -4.34
N VAL A 6 3.85 9.23 -4.48
CA VAL A 6 4.52 8.06 -3.90
C VAL A 6 5.74 7.73 -4.76
N THR A 7 6.92 7.65 -4.15
CA THR A 7 8.19 7.35 -4.81
C THR A 7 8.74 5.98 -4.45
N GLY A 8 8.23 5.37 -3.37
CA GLY A 8 8.70 4.09 -2.88
C GLY A 8 7.64 3.39 -2.03
N ALA A 9 7.73 2.06 -1.98
CA ALA A 9 6.94 1.23 -1.09
C ALA A 9 7.80 0.07 -0.61
N GLU A 10 7.77 -0.24 0.68
CA GLU A 10 8.45 -1.38 1.26
C GLU A 10 7.47 -2.20 2.09
N HIS A 11 7.48 -3.51 1.92
CA HIS A 11 6.71 -4.40 2.79
C HIS A 11 7.38 -4.53 4.15
N VAL A 12 6.64 -4.22 5.21
CA VAL A 12 7.15 -4.30 6.59
C VAL A 12 6.68 -5.60 7.24
N GLU A 13 5.36 -5.79 7.32
CA GLU A 13 4.73 -6.99 7.87
C GLU A 13 3.26 -7.05 7.46
N LYS A 14 2.66 -8.24 7.41
CA LYS A 14 1.20 -8.41 7.15
C LYS A 14 0.73 -7.52 5.98
N HIS A 15 -0.30 -6.71 6.17
CA HIS A 15 -0.79 -5.75 5.19
C HIS A 15 -0.27 -4.33 5.47
N ARG A 16 0.98 -4.19 5.95
CA ARG A 16 1.60 -2.88 6.24
C ARG A 16 2.70 -2.59 5.23
N LEU A 17 2.62 -1.40 4.63
CA LEU A 17 3.67 -0.87 3.77
C LEU A 17 4.23 0.41 4.38
N ARG A 18 5.55 0.57 4.29
CA ARG A 18 6.18 1.89 4.44
C ARG A 18 6.19 2.54 3.07
N LEU A 19 5.47 3.65 2.92
CA LEU A 19 5.44 4.46 1.70
C LEU A 19 6.43 5.61 1.83
N SER A 20 7.13 5.91 0.76
CA SER A 20 8.00 7.07 0.64
C SER A 20 7.39 8.07 -0.34
N PHE A 21 7.53 9.37 -0.06
CA PHE A 21 6.91 10.43 -0.83
C PHE A 21 7.94 11.36 -1.47
N SER A 22 7.52 12.11 -2.49
CA SER A 22 8.36 13.06 -3.25
C SER A 22 8.89 14.23 -2.43
N ASP A 23 8.28 14.53 -1.28
CA ASP A 23 8.72 15.56 -0.33
C ASP A 23 9.74 15.02 0.69
N GLY A 24 10.14 13.75 0.58
CA GLY A 24 11.06 13.08 1.49
C GLY A 24 10.39 12.49 2.72
N ALA A 25 9.07 12.65 2.90
CA ALA A 25 8.36 12.02 4.00
C ALA A 25 8.24 10.50 3.80
N SER A 26 8.01 9.78 4.90
CA SER A 26 7.65 8.37 4.86
C SER A 26 6.54 8.07 5.86
N GLN A 27 5.62 7.18 5.49
CA GLN A 27 4.49 6.81 6.34
C GLN A 27 4.27 5.31 6.36
N LEU A 28 4.04 4.76 7.55
CA LEU A 28 3.58 3.39 7.72
C LEU A 28 2.06 3.34 7.55
N VAL A 29 1.59 2.65 6.51
CA VAL A 29 0.17 2.51 6.19
C VAL A 29 -0.27 1.06 6.40
N HIS A 30 -1.33 0.86 7.16
CA HIS A 30 -1.93 -0.45 7.41
C HIS A 30 -3.16 -0.65 6.51
N PHE A 31 -3.02 -1.44 5.46
CA PHE A 31 -4.07 -1.74 4.48
C PHE A 31 -5.09 -2.78 4.96
N GLY A 32 -4.78 -3.54 6.02
CA GLY A 32 -5.66 -4.59 6.54
C GLY A 32 -7.11 -4.14 6.80
N PRO A 33 -7.34 -3.05 7.54
CA PRO A 33 -8.68 -2.51 7.79
C PRO A 33 -9.41 -2.12 6.51
N PHE A 34 -8.71 -1.49 5.56
CA PHE A 34 -9.31 -1.12 4.27
C PHE A 34 -9.76 -2.37 3.49
N LEU A 35 -8.90 -3.38 3.40
CA LEU A 35 -9.21 -4.63 2.69
C LEU A 35 -10.37 -5.39 3.32
N HIS A 36 -10.54 -5.30 4.64
CA HIS A 36 -11.63 -5.97 5.35
C HIS A 36 -12.96 -5.21 5.22
N ASN A 37 -12.92 -3.88 5.38
CA ASN A 37 -14.12 -3.03 5.42
C ASN A 37 -14.68 -2.68 4.04
N HIS A 38 -13.89 -2.80 2.98
CA HIS A 38 -14.32 -2.53 1.60
C HIS A 38 -14.23 -3.79 0.72
N PRO A 39 -15.18 -4.74 0.86
CA PRO A 39 -15.22 -5.93 0.03
C PRO A 39 -15.47 -5.57 -1.44
N HIS A 40 -14.50 -5.85 -2.29
CA HIS A 40 -14.64 -5.69 -3.73
C HIS A 40 -13.79 -6.75 -4.45
N PRO A 41 -14.27 -7.43 -5.51
CA PRO A 41 -13.53 -8.50 -6.17
C PRO A 41 -12.09 -8.13 -6.55
N GLN A 42 -11.86 -6.89 -6.95
CA GLN A 42 -10.55 -6.39 -7.35
C GLN A 42 -9.54 -6.31 -6.18
N HIS A 43 -10.02 -6.09 -4.95
CA HIS A 43 -9.17 -5.95 -3.77
C HIS A 43 -9.21 -7.17 -2.84
N ASN A 44 -10.27 -7.97 -2.91
CA ASN A 44 -10.49 -9.15 -2.06
C ASN A 44 -9.34 -10.16 -2.16
N LYS A 45 -8.71 -10.28 -3.34
CA LYS A 45 -7.55 -11.16 -3.53
C LYS A 45 -6.40 -10.81 -2.59
N TYR A 46 -6.22 -9.53 -2.26
CA TYR A 46 -5.14 -9.03 -1.40
C TYR A 46 -5.37 -9.26 0.10
N ARG A 47 -6.55 -9.74 0.51
CA ARG A 47 -6.79 -10.18 1.90
C ARG A 47 -5.94 -11.40 2.28
N ARG A 48 -5.58 -12.21 1.28
CA ARG A 48 -4.61 -13.29 1.45
C ARG A 48 -3.24 -12.68 1.34
N LEU A 49 -2.46 -12.76 2.41
CA LEU A 49 -1.11 -12.19 2.47
C LEU A 49 -0.22 -12.66 1.32
N ALA A 50 -0.37 -13.92 0.87
CA ALA A 50 0.36 -14.48 -0.27
C ALA A 50 0.14 -13.71 -1.59
N ASN A 51 -0.98 -12.99 -1.73
CA ASN A 51 -1.28 -12.17 -2.89
C ASN A 51 -0.91 -10.70 -2.68
N PHE A 52 -0.54 -10.30 -1.46
CA PHE A 52 -0.20 -8.92 -1.12
C PHE A 52 1.24 -8.61 -1.54
N ASN A 53 1.42 -8.29 -2.82
CA ASN A 53 2.72 -7.96 -3.40
C ASN A 53 2.91 -6.43 -3.47
N TRP A 54 3.83 -5.91 -2.67
CA TRP A 54 4.12 -4.48 -2.55
C TRP A 54 4.58 -3.82 -3.87
N HIS A 55 5.24 -4.57 -4.76
CA HIS A 55 5.72 -4.04 -6.05
C HIS A 55 4.57 -3.53 -6.95
N GLN A 56 3.34 -4.00 -6.75
CA GLN A 56 2.19 -3.55 -7.54
C GLN A 56 1.62 -2.20 -7.08
N PHE A 57 2.05 -1.66 -5.94
CA PHE A 57 1.50 -0.44 -5.35
C PHE A 57 2.22 0.85 -5.76
N LEU A 58 3.23 0.77 -6.63
CA LEU A 58 3.99 1.93 -7.14
C LEU A 58 3.34 2.59 -8.37
N PHE A 59 2.23 2.06 -8.89
CA PHE A 59 1.59 2.53 -10.12
C PHE A 59 0.13 2.98 -9.93
N LEU A 60 -0.28 3.25 -8.69
CA LEU A 60 -1.56 3.86 -8.33
C LEU A 60 -1.33 5.30 -7.87
#